data_AF-A0A6V8F1M6-F1
#
_entry.id   AF-A0A6V8F1M6-F1
#
_cell.length_a   1.000
_cell.length_b   1.000
_cell.length_c   1.000
_cell.angle_alpha   90.00
_cell.angle_beta   90.00
_cell.angle_gamma   90.00
#
_symmetry.space_group_name_H-M   'P 1'
#
loop_
_entity.id
_entity.type
_entity.pdbx_description
1 polymer ?
#
loop_
_entity_poly.entity_id
_entity_poly.type
_entity_poly.pdbx_seq_one_letter_code
_entity_poly.pdbx_strand_id
1 'polypeptide(L)'
;MRWRNAWIVMRKDLDEFKKQKLVIGSIIAMPIVLGVVLPLAMFVPMVTMVPLERPYDVDGLLQIGNLPDDASAPWTNQTVENASFNATVFNHMTLMNTHLSNCIIDSCVLENTTVMDSTIQNSSLSSSYLMNVTVIRSEGTGLDGRYILAVSSSLVFTKTKPSEIDLVLPMMFNMVLMIFIIVPATLPTIIATYSIVGEKNNRSLEPLLATPTTDGELLAGKIFSAFIPSMGSTLLAFTLGVVLLDVVLIPKVGYPLLPNITWILSMFLLAPTACLMSVLACVLVSSKVSDVRAAQQLGGFIVMPVVVLMLGVLSGFIFLSPVIICVFAGLYGCLDLGLFYFAKAIFNREKILTKWT
;
A
#
# COMPACT_ATOMS: atom_id res chain seq x y z
N MET A 1 -2.41 -10.82 39.53
CA MET A 1 -1.32 -9.98 38.98
C MET A 1 -1.43 -8.58 39.55
N ARG A 2 -0.47 -8.17 40.36
CA ARG A 2 -0.27 -6.79 40.81
C ARG A 2 0.46 -6.02 39.69
N TRP A 3 -0.30 -5.38 38.81
CA TRP A 3 0.20 -4.58 37.67
C TRP A 3 1.27 -3.53 38.05
N ARG A 4 1.24 -3.05 39.29
CA ARG A 4 2.24 -2.11 39.83
C ARG A 4 3.67 -2.67 39.78
N ASN A 5 3.85 -3.97 40.01
CA ASN A 5 5.17 -4.59 39.99
C ASN A 5 5.71 -4.72 38.57
N ALA A 6 4.85 -5.12 37.61
CA ALA A 6 5.19 -5.18 36.20
C ALA A 6 5.61 -3.81 35.64
N TRP A 7 4.92 -2.74 36.06
CA TRP A 7 5.26 -1.36 35.68
C TRP A 7 6.65 -0.92 36.18
N ILE A 8 7.03 -1.32 37.39
CA ILE A 8 8.35 -0.97 37.95
C ILE A 8 9.47 -1.62 37.14
N VAL A 9 9.32 -2.91 36.81
CA VAL A 9 10.26 -3.63 35.95
C VAL A 9 10.35 -2.98 34.58
N MET A 10 9.20 -2.65 33.98
CA MET A 10 9.14 -2.00 32.68
C MET A 10 9.86 -0.65 32.65
N ARG A 11 9.66 0.19 33.68
CA ARG A 11 10.29 1.51 33.76
C ARG A 11 11.81 1.40 33.89
N LYS A 12 12.29 0.43 34.66
CA LYS A 12 13.72 0.13 34.79
C LYS A 12 14.34 -0.21 33.42
N ASP A 13 13.74 -1.15 32.69
CA ASP A 13 14.20 -1.56 31.35
C ASP A 13 14.19 -0.38 30.35
N LEU A 14 13.13 0.44 30.38
CA LEU A 14 13.02 1.61 29.51
C LEU A 14 14.11 2.65 29.76
N ASP A 15 14.49 2.88 31.01
CA ASP A 15 15.57 3.82 31.35
C ASP A 15 16.95 3.25 31.01
N GLU A 16 17.09 1.93 30.94
CA GLU A 16 18.31 1.27 30.46
C GLU A 16 18.42 1.34 28.93
N PHE A 17 17.33 1.15 28.19
CA PHE A 17 17.31 1.31 26.73
C PHE A 17 17.67 2.73 26.28
N LYS A 18 17.25 3.76 27.03
CA LYS A 18 17.63 5.16 26.78
C LYS A 18 19.12 5.44 26.91
N LYS A 19 19.91 4.53 27.50
CA LYS A 19 21.37 4.71 27.60
C LYS A 19 22.10 4.01 26.45
N GLN A 20 21.45 3.08 25.76
CA GLN A 20 22.08 2.27 24.73
C GLN A 20 21.93 2.91 23.35
N LYS A 21 23.04 3.41 22.79
CA LYS A 21 23.08 4.12 21.49
C LYS A 21 22.45 3.32 20.34
N LEU A 22 22.67 2.00 20.30
CA LEU A 22 22.11 1.11 19.27
C LEU A 22 20.58 1.09 19.32
N VAL A 23 19.98 0.97 20.51
CA VAL A 23 18.52 0.88 20.68
C VAL A 23 17.85 2.20 20.32
N ILE A 24 18.39 3.32 20.80
CA ILE A 24 17.89 4.66 20.43
C ILE A 24 18.05 4.92 18.94
N GLY A 25 19.20 4.54 18.37
CA GLY A 25 19.47 4.65 16.95
C GLY A 25 18.42 3.94 16.12
N SER A 26 18.05 2.69 16.46
CA SER A 26 17.00 1.95 15.77
C SER A 26 15.61 2.58 15.94
N ILE A 27 15.26 3.07 17.13
CA ILE A 27 13.95 3.69 17.42
C ILE A 27 13.75 4.99 16.62
N ILE A 28 14.81 5.78 16.43
CA ILE A 28 14.77 7.06 15.70
C ILE A 28 14.98 6.89 14.20
N ALA A 29 15.90 6.01 13.78
CA ALA A 29 16.18 5.80 12.37
C ALA A 29 14.99 5.18 11.65
N MET A 30 14.24 4.29 12.32
CA MET A 30 13.16 3.56 11.68
C MET A 30 12.00 4.45 11.18
N PRO A 31 11.47 5.41 11.96
CA PRO A 31 10.46 6.36 11.48
C PRO A 31 10.95 7.22 10.30
N ILE A 32 12.23 7.59 10.29
CA ILE A 32 12.80 8.38 9.20
C ILE A 32 12.93 7.53 7.94
N VAL A 33 13.53 6.35 8.04
CA VAL A 33 13.77 5.48 6.88
C VAL A 33 12.46 5.00 6.27
N LEU A 34 11.51 4.56 7.10
CA LEU A 34 10.30 3.90 6.61
C LEU A 34 9.08 4.82 6.54
N GLY A 35 9.02 5.84 7.40
CA GLY A 35 7.97 6.86 7.32
C GLY A 35 8.26 7.94 6.29
N VAL A 36 9.53 8.21 5.96
CA VAL A 36 9.89 9.34 5.06
C VAL A 36 10.63 8.86 3.82
N VAL A 37 11.79 8.21 3.98
CA VAL A 37 12.67 7.89 2.85
C VAL A 37 12.03 6.89 1.89
N LEU A 38 11.45 5.81 2.42
CA LEU A 38 10.91 4.74 1.59
C LEU A 38 9.64 5.16 0.81
N PRO A 39 8.64 5.80 1.42
CA PRO A 39 7.48 6.30 0.70
C PRO A 39 7.87 7.29 -0.40
N LEU A 40 8.81 8.22 -0.12
CA LEU A 40 9.35 9.12 -1.14
C LEU A 40 10.04 8.36 -2.27
N ALA A 41 10.93 7.41 -1.93
CA ALA A 41 11.67 6.65 -2.94
C ALA A 41 10.75 5.84 -3.87
N MET A 42 9.63 5.33 -3.36
CA MET A 42 8.66 4.57 -4.17
C MET A 42 7.70 5.45 -4.95
N PHE A 43 7.16 6.53 -4.35
CA PHE A 43 6.10 7.33 -4.97
C PHE A 43 6.62 8.52 -5.79
N VAL A 44 7.77 9.11 -5.46
CA VAL A 44 8.31 10.25 -6.23
C VAL A 44 8.59 9.88 -7.68
N PRO A 45 9.29 8.76 -8.01
CA PRO A 45 9.50 8.36 -9.39
C PRO A 45 8.19 8.11 -10.13
N MET A 46 7.17 7.57 -9.46
CA MET A 46 5.86 7.36 -10.09
C MET A 46 5.21 8.69 -10.45
N VAL A 47 5.21 9.66 -9.52
CA VAL A 47 4.61 10.98 -9.74
C VAL A 47 5.36 11.79 -10.79
N THR A 48 6.66 11.56 -10.99
CA THR A 48 7.50 12.27 -11.97
C THR A 48 7.65 11.57 -13.31
N MET A 49 7.60 10.23 -13.35
CA MET A 49 7.81 9.44 -14.57
C MET A 49 6.51 8.97 -15.24
N VAL A 50 5.41 8.83 -14.49
CA VAL A 50 4.11 8.50 -15.09
C VAL A 50 3.48 9.81 -15.56
N PRO A 51 3.38 10.08 -16.87
CA PRO A 51 2.70 11.27 -17.37
C PRO A 51 1.23 11.24 -16.90
N LEU A 52 0.85 12.28 -16.16
CA LEU A 52 -0.48 12.45 -15.60
C LEU A 52 -1.48 13.07 -16.58
N GLU A 53 -0.99 13.54 -17.72
CA GLU A 53 -1.83 13.84 -18.86
C GLU A 53 -2.20 12.53 -19.52
N ARG A 54 -3.49 12.32 -19.78
CA ARG A 54 -3.91 11.26 -20.68
C ARG A 54 -3.10 11.45 -21.97
N PRO A 55 -2.33 10.46 -22.43
CA PRO A 55 -1.69 10.59 -23.73
C PRO A 55 -2.82 10.69 -24.74
N TYR A 56 -3.03 11.89 -25.28
CA TYR A 56 -3.81 12.11 -26.49
C TYR A 56 -2.88 12.11 -27.71
N ASP A 57 -1.67 11.57 -27.58
CA ASP A 57 -0.68 11.60 -28.63
C ASP A 57 -0.17 10.19 -28.91
N VAL A 58 -0.36 9.75 -30.14
CA VAL A 58 0.32 8.61 -30.74
C VAL A 58 1.29 9.14 -31.78
N ASP A 59 2.55 8.71 -31.69
CA ASP A 59 3.55 8.90 -32.73
C ASP A 59 3.01 8.38 -34.08
N GLY A 60 2.95 9.27 -35.08
CA GLY A 60 2.45 8.95 -36.43
C GLY A 60 1.30 9.83 -36.92
N LEU A 61 0.85 10.83 -36.16
CA LEU A 61 -0.32 11.67 -36.44
C LEU A 61 -0.27 12.55 -37.72
N LEU A 62 0.71 12.37 -38.60
CA LEU A 62 0.83 13.07 -39.88
C LEU A 62 1.04 12.15 -41.09
N GLN A 63 0.88 10.82 -40.98
CA GLN A 63 0.80 10.01 -42.19
C GLN A 63 -0.61 10.14 -42.80
N ILE A 64 -0.71 11.03 -43.79
CA ILE A 64 -1.82 11.13 -44.73
C ILE A 64 -1.94 9.76 -45.43
N GLY A 65 -2.81 8.90 -44.92
CA GLY A 65 -3.17 7.64 -45.56
C GLY A 65 -4.12 7.90 -46.74
N ASN A 66 -3.90 7.21 -47.85
CA ASN A 66 -4.83 7.24 -48.98
C ASN A 66 -6.15 6.56 -48.60
N LEU A 67 -7.27 7.09 -49.11
CA LEU A 67 -8.59 6.48 -48.94
C LEU A 67 -8.60 5.03 -49.46
N PRO A 68 -9.29 4.10 -48.79
CA PRO A 68 -9.60 2.79 -49.34
C PRO A 68 -10.39 2.90 -50.66
N ASP A 69 -10.13 2.00 -51.61
CA ASP A 69 -10.76 2.03 -52.95
C ASP A 69 -12.28 1.77 -52.94
N ASP A 70 -12.85 1.35 -51.80
CA ASP A 70 -14.26 1.02 -51.57
C ASP A 70 -15.05 2.10 -50.79
N ALA A 71 -14.42 3.22 -50.43
CA ALA A 71 -15.06 4.27 -49.64
C ALA A 71 -16.12 5.04 -50.47
N SER A 72 -17.39 4.95 -50.06
CA SER A 72 -18.49 5.73 -50.67
C SER A 72 -18.71 7.06 -49.95
N ALA A 73 -18.86 8.17 -50.70
CA ALA A 73 -19.22 9.49 -50.18
C ALA A 73 -20.72 9.76 -50.43
N PRO A 74 -21.58 9.76 -49.39
CA PRO A 74 -22.97 10.21 -49.52
C PRO A 74 -23.02 11.72 -49.81
N TRP A 75 -24.07 12.15 -50.51
CA TRP A 75 -24.24 13.52 -50.99
C TRP A 75 -24.22 14.58 -49.88
N THR A 76 -23.74 15.77 -50.22
CA THR A 76 -23.69 16.95 -49.34
C THR A 76 -25.08 17.51 -49.06
N ASN A 77 -25.29 17.97 -47.82
CA ASN A 77 -26.47 18.72 -47.34
C ASN A 77 -27.73 17.89 -47.02
N GLN A 78 -27.57 16.70 -46.44
CA GLN A 78 -28.69 15.88 -45.95
C GLN A 78 -28.59 15.58 -44.45
N THR A 79 -29.75 15.47 -43.81
CA THR A 79 -29.91 14.97 -42.44
C THR A 79 -30.12 13.46 -42.48
N VAL A 80 -29.29 12.72 -41.77
CA VAL A 80 -29.39 11.26 -41.68
C VAL A 80 -29.71 10.88 -40.24
N GLU A 81 -30.81 10.15 -40.06
CA GLU A 81 -31.30 9.73 -38.75
C GLU A 81 -31.40 8.21 -38.66
N ASN A 82 -31.08 7.65 -37.49
CA ASN A 82 -31.31 6.23 -37.14
C ASN A 82 -30.69 5.21 -38.11
N ALA A 83 -29.48 5.49 -38.59
CA ALA A 83 -28.80 4.67 -39.59
C ALA A 83 -27.41 4.20 -39.12
N SER A 84 -26.97 3.06 -39.64
CA SER A 84 -25.65 2.50 -39.39
C SER A 84 -24.82 2.49 -40.66
N PHE A 85 -23.59 3.01 -40.59
CA PHE A 85 -22.68 3.09 -41.71
C PHE A 85 -21.30 2.52 -41.36
N ASN A 86 -20.69 1.87 -42.34
CA ASN A 86 -19.36 1.29 -42.23
C ASN A 86 -18.53 1.69 -43.45
N ALA A 87 -17.29 2.12 -43.25
CA ALA A 87 -16.36 2.49 -44.31
C ALA A 87 -16.87 3.63 -45.24
N THR A 88 -17.52 4.64 -44.66
CA THR A 88 -18.13 5.75 -45.42
C THR A 88 -17.52 7.12 -45.09
N VAL A 89 -17.50 8.01 -46.07
CA VAL A 89 -16.99 9.38 -45.91
C VAL A 89 -18.14 10.36 -45.84
N PHE A 90 -18.30 11.06 -44.72
CA PHE A 90 -19.31 12.09 -44.53
C PHE A 90 -18.71 13.48 -44.69
N ASN A 91 -19.31 14.29 -45.56
CA ASN A 91 -18.95 15.69 -45.74
C ASN A 91 -20.22 16.55 -45.65
N HIS A 92 -20.20 17.60 -44.83
CA HIS A 92 -21.31 18.58 -44.76
C HIS A 92 -22.70 17.95 -44.51
N MET A 93 -22.79 17.09 -43.50
CA MET A 93 -24.02 16.39 -43.13
C MET A 93 -24.36 16.53 -41.64
N THR A 94 -25.64 16.33 -41.31
CA THR A 94 -26.12 16.23 -39.93
C THR A 94 -26.48 14.78 -39.65
N LEU A 95 -25.81 14.17 -38.67
CA LEU A 95 -25.96 12.77 -38.30
C LEU A 95 -26.59 12.71 -36.91
N MET A 96 -27.78 12.12 -36.81
CA MET A 96 -28.51 12.00 -35.54
C MET A 96 -28.82 10.54 -35.24
N ASN A 97 -28.54 10.07 -34.02
CA ASN A 97 -28.80 8.69 -33.62
C ASN A 97 -28.18 7.63 -34.55
N THR A 98 -26.99 7.91 -35.10
CA THR A 98 -26.33 7.03 -36.07
C THR A 98 -25.17 6.24 -35.47
N HIS A 99 -24.92 5.05 -36.01
CA HIS A 99 -23.76 4.22 -35.68
C HIS A 99 -22.75 4.23 -36.83
N LEU A 100 -21.53 4.69 -36.58
CA LEU A 100 -20.49 4.86 -37.59
C LEU A 100 -19.25 4.03 -37.24
N SER A 101 -18.75 3.24 -38.20
CA SER A 101 -17.51 2.47 -38.05
C SER A 101 -16.58 2.66 -39.25
N ASN A 102 -15.27 2.81 -39.04
CA ASN A 102 -14.29 3.01 -40.11
C ASN A 102 -14.60 4.21 -41.04
N CYS A 103 -15.18 5.28 -40.50
CA CYS A 103 -15.64 6.43 -41.28
C CYS A 103 -14.64 7.60 -41.25
N ILE A 104 -14.70 8.44 -42.28
CA ILE A 104 -14.05 9.77 -42.27
C ILE A 104 -15.16 10.81 -42.26
N ILE A 105 -15.13 11.73 -41.30
CA ILE A 105 -16.19 12.69 -41.06
C ILE A 105 -15.55 14.08 -41.09
N ASP A 106 -15.92 14.90 -42.07
CA ASP A 106 -15.45 16.28 -42.19
C ASP A 106 -16.63 17.25 -42.26
N SER A 107 -16.53 18.35 -41.50
CA SER A 107 -17.49 19.45 -41.55
C SER A 107 -18.93 19.00 -41.28
N CYS A 108 -19.16 18.08 -40.35
CA CYS A 108 -20.47 17.52 -40.03
C CYS A 108 -20.95 17.91 -38.62
N VAL A 109 -22.25 17.75 -38.36
CA VAL A 109 -22.85 17.88 -37.03
C VAL A 109 -23.33 16.51 -36.57
N LEU A 110 -22.84 16.05 -35.42
CA LEU A 110 -23.13 14.73 -34.85
C LEU A 110 -23.87 14.89 -33.54
N GLU A 111 -25.07 14.33 -33.45
CA GLU A 111 -25.88 14.33 -32.23
C GLU A 111 -26.30 12.92 -31.84
N ASN A 112 -25.99 12.54 -30.59
CA ASN A 112 -26.30 11.21 -30.06
C ASN A 112 -25.81 10.06 -30.97
N THR A 113 -24.61 10.22 -31.53
CA THR A 113 -24.02 9.25 -32.45
C THR A 113 -23.00 8.38 -31.74
N THR A 114 -22.81 7.15 -32.22
CA THR A 114 -21.66 6.33 -31.79
C THR A 114 -20.67 6.22 -32.93
N VAL A 115 -19.41 6.55 -32.68
CA VAL A 115 -18.36 6.57 -33.69
C VAL A 115 -17.21 5.65 -33.26
N MET A 116 -16.85 4.71 -34.12
CA MET A 116 -15.82 3.70 -33.87
C MET A 116 -14.77 3.69 -34.98
N ASP A 117 -13.48 3.60 -34.63
CA ASP A 117 -12.38 3.40 -35.58
C ASP A 117 -12.36 4.43 -36.73
N SER A 118 -12.69 5.70 -36.43
CA SER A 118 -13.01 6.73 -37.44
C SER A 118 -12.20 8.02 -37.22
N THR A 119 -12.17 8.88 -38.24
CA THR A 119 -11.53 10.22 -38.15
C THR A 119 -12.58 11.32 -38.27
N ILE A 120 -12.53 12.30 -37.39
CA ILE A 120 -13.45 13.45 -37.33
C ILE A 120 -12.65 14.75 -37.48
N GLN A 121 -13.05 15.61 -38.41
CA GLN A 121 -12.42 16.90 -38.68
C GLN A 121 -13.47 18.01 -38.82
N ASN A 122 -13.14 19.23 -38.35
CA ASN A 122 -13.95 20.44 -38.52
C ASN A 122 -15.45 20.28 -38.16
N SER A 123 -15.78 19.39 -37.23
CA SER A 123 -17.16 18.95 -36.98
C SER A 123 -17.66 19.40 -35.60
N SER A 124 -18.98 19.37 -35.38
CA SER A 124 -19.59 19.62 -34.07
C SER A 124 -20.18 18.32 -33.51
N LEU A 125 -19.93 18.03 -32.23
CA LEU A 125 -20.40 16.80 -31.57
C LEU A 125 -21.20 17.10 -30.30
N SER A 126 -22.37 16.47 -30.16
CA SER A 126 -23.18 16.51 -28.95
C SER A 126 -23.58 15.10 -28.53
N SER A 127 -23.49 14.82 -27.22
CA SER A 127 -24.00 13.59 -26.59
C SER A 127 -23.56 12.28 -27.27
N SER A 128 -22.37 12.26 -27.87
CA SER A 128 -21.91 11.18 -28.74
C SER A 128 -20.84 10.30 -28.08
N TYR A 129 -20.83 9.01 -28.43
CA TYR A 129 -19.89 8.01 -27.92
C TYR A 129 -18.76 7.76 -28.90
N LEU A 130 -17.50 7.93 -28.49
CA LEU A 130 -16.32 7.83 -29.35
C LEU A 130 -15.40 6.67 -28.91
N MET A 131 -15.02 5.79 -29.84
CA MET A 131 -14.11 4.69 -29.58
C MET A 131 -13.07 4.54 -30.70
N ASN A 132 -11.79 4.65 -30.35
CA ASN A 132 -10.68 4.61 -31.29
C ASN A 132 -10.83 5.67 -32.41
N VAL A 133 -11.18 6.90 -32.01
CA VAL A 133 -11.46 8.01 -32.94
C VAL A 133 -10.38 9.07 -32.86
N THR A 134 -10.00 9.62 -34.02
CA THR A 134 -9.11 10.78 -34.15
C THR A 134 -9.96 12.03 -34.36
N VAL A 135 -9.82 13.07 -33.53
CA VAL A 135 -10.64 14.30 -33.64
C VAL A 135 -9.76 15.54 -33.81
N ILE A 136 -10.02 16.30 -34.88
CA ILE A 136 -9.21 17.46 -35.28
C ILE A 136 -10.11 18.68 -35.50
N ARG A 137 -9.74 19.85 -34.95
CA ARG A 137 -10.47 21.13 -35.09
C ARG A 137 -12.00 21.04 -34.95
N SER A 138 -12.51 20.29 -33.97
CA SER A 138 -13.95 20.00 -33.79
C SER A 138 -14.47 20.39 -32.40
N GLU A 139 -15.70 20.87 -32.26
CA GLU A 139 -16.21 21.34 -30.96
C GLU A 139 -17.29 20.40 -30.42
N GLY A 140 -17.39 20.20 -29.11
CA GLY A 140 -18.42 19.31 -28.59
C GLY A 140 -18.56 19.17 -27.09
N THR A 141 -19.73 18.71 -26.67
CA THR A 141 -20.12 18.55 -25.26
C THR A 141 -20.88 17.25 -25.02
N GLY A 142 -20.79 16.70 -23.80
CA GLY A 142 -21.51 15.48 -23.43
C GLY A 142 -20.91 14.21 -24.05
N LEU A 143 -19.60 14.20 -24.31
CA LEU A 143 -18.94 13.11 -25.01
C LEU A 143 -18.49 12.01 -24.03
N ASP A 144 -18.70 10.74 -24.40
CA ASP A 144 -18.21 9.56 -23.67
C ASP A 144 -17.30 8.73 -24.59
N GLY A 145 -16.29 8.03 -24.06
CA GLY A 145 -15.38 7.27 -24.91
C GLY A 145 -14.35 6.38 -24.21
N ARG A 146 -13.86 5.37 -24.94
CA ARG A 146 -12.91 4.36 -24.42
C ARG A 146 -11.46 4.51 -24.88
N TYR A 147 -11.22 5.13 -26.05
CA TYR A 147 -9.89 5.39 -26.63
C TYR A 147 -10.01 6.55 -27.63
N ILE A 148 -9.30 7.66 -27.43
CA ILE A 148 -9.32 8.81 -28.36
C ILE A 148 -7.87 9.12 -28.71
N LEU A 149 -7.56 9.05 -30.00
CA LEU A 149 -6.18 8.97 -30.50
C LEU A 149 -5.50 10.34 -30.66
N ALA A 150 -6.27 11.40 -30.90
CA ALA A 150 -5.80 12.80 -30.86
C ALA A 150 -6.94 13.80 -30.76
N VAL A 151 -6.68 14.93 -30.08
CA VAL A 151 -7.63 16.04 -29.90
C VAL A 151 -6.89 17.37 -30.10
N SER A 152 -7.11 18.03 -31.24
CA SER A 152 -6.69 19.43 -31.47
C SER A 152 -7.89 20.36 -31.32
N SER A 153 -8.71 20.19 -30.28
CA SER A 153 -10.05 20.79 -30.23
C SER A 153 -10.65 20.97 -28.85
N SER A 154 -11.62 21.89 -28.71
CA SER A 154 -12.33 22.24 -27.48
C SER A 154 -13.47 21.25 -27.18
N LEU A 155 -13.11 20.03 -26.74
CA LEU A 155 -14.06 18.96 -26.42
C LEU A 155 -14.23 18.77 -24.90
N VAL A 156 -15.47 18.64 -24.43
CA VAL A 156 -15.80 18.37 -23.02
C VAL A 156 -16.34 16.94 -22.84
N PHE A 157 -15.59 16.08 -22.16
CA PHE A 157 -15.92 14.67 -21.91
C PHE A 157 -16.55 14.45 -20.53
N THR A 158 -17.65 13.70 -20.48
CA THR A 158 -18.43 13.44 -19.25
C THR A 158 -17.99 12.18 -18.51
N LYS A 159 -17.32 11.24 -19.17
CA LYS A 159 -16.84 10.00 -18.54
C LYS A 159 -15.57 9.51 -19.22
N THR A 160 -14.56 9.22 -18.43
CA THR A 160 -13.21 8.92 -18.90
C THR A 160 -12.79 7.58 -18.35
N LYS A 161 -12.18 6.73 -19.18
CA LYS A 161 -11.65 5.41 -18.79
C LYS A 161 -10.80 5.52 -17.49
N PRO A 162 -10.93 4.59 -16.52
CA PRO A 162 -10.05 4.56 -15.36
C PRO A 162 -8.61 4.49 -15.84
N SER A 163 -7.78 5.36 -15.28
CA SER A 163 -6.37 5.49 -15.65
C SER A 163 -5.60 4.22 -15.23
N GLU A 164 -4.49 3.89 -15.89
CA GLU A 164 -3.62 2.79 -15.42
C GLU A 164 -3.12 3.00 -13.97
N ILE A 165 -3.12 4.26 -13.52
CA ILE A 165 -2.82 4.66 -12.15
C ILE A 165 -3.84 4.05 -11.18
N ASP A 166 -5.13 4.00 -11.52
CA ASP A 166 -6.17 3.45 -10.64
C ASP A 166 -6.00 1.93 -10.41
N LEU A 167 -5.32 1.23 -11.32
CA LEU A 167 -5.01 -0.20 -11.21
C LEU A 167 -3.71 -0.45 -10.44
N VAL A 168 -2.70 0.39 -10.63
CA VAL A 168 -1.36 0.20 -10.02
C VAL A 168 -1.30 0.73 -8.59
N LEU A 169 -1.98 1.83 -8.31
CA LEU A 169 -1.90 2.57 -7.05
C LEU A 169 -2.39 1.76 -5.83
N PRO A 170 -3.48 0.96 -5.91
CA PRO A 170 -3.87 0.04 -4.83
C PRO A 170 -2.82 -1.03 -4.53
N MET A 171 -2.16 -1.57 -5.55
CA MET A 171 -1.11 -2.58 -5.38
C MET A 171 0.12 -1.98 -4.69
N MET A 172 0.51 -0.76 -5.07
CA MET A 172 1.61 -0.04 -4.42
C MET A 172 1.31 0.32 -2.96
N PHE A 173 0.08 0.75 -2.65
CA PHE A 173 -0.29 0.99 -1.26
C PHE A 173 -0.25 -0.29 -0.42
N ASN A 174 -0.65 -1.43 -0.97
CA ASN A 174 -0.49 -2.71 -0.29
C ASN A 174 0.98 -3.06 -0.04
N MET A 175 1.88 -2.77 -0.99
CA MET A 175 3.33 -2.96 -0.80
C MET A 175 3.89 -2.08 0.32
N VAL A 176 3.54 -0.80 0.37
CA VAL A 176 4.02 0.11 1.42
C VAL A 176 3.45 -0.27 2.79
N LEU A 177 2.16 -0.59 2.87
CA LEU A 177 1.51 -1.01 4.11
C LEU A 177 2.19 -2.26 4.71
N MET A 178 2.56 -3.21 3.86
CA MET A 178 3.26 -4.43 4.27
C MET A 178 4.63 -4.14 4.91
N ILE A 179 5.37 -3.16 4.39
CA ILE A 179 6.64 -2.73 4.99
C ILE A 179 6.40 -2.16 6.40
N PHE A 180 5.31 -1.41 6.59
CA PHE A 180 4.91 -0.94 7.92
C PHE A 180 4.55 -2.08 8.90
N ILE A 181 4.11 -3.26 8.41
CA ILE A 181 3.80 -4.43 9.25
C ILE A 181 5.07 -5.19 9.70
N ILE A 182 6.13 -5.21 8.89
CA ILE A 182 7.37 -5.94 9.24
C ILE A 182 8.14 -5.27 10.38
N VAL A 183 8.02 -3.96 10.47
CA VAL A 183 8.67 -3.14 11.49
C VAL A 183 8.33 -3.55 12.91
N PRO A 184 7.04 -3.54 13.31
CA PRO A 184 6.66 -3.91 14.67
C PRO A 184 7.00 -5.38 14.94
N ALA A 185 7.24 -6.21 13.93
CA ALA A 185 7.74 -7.57 14.11
C ALA A 185 9.26 -7.65 14.28
N THR A 186 10.05 -6.75 13.69
CA THR A 186 11.53 -6.80 13.72
C THR A 186 12.13 -5.98 14.85
N LEU A 187 11.66 -4.76 15.10
CA LEU A 187 12.19 -3.88 16.14
C LEU A 187 12.20 -4.51 17.55
N PRO A 188 11.14 -5.21 17.99
CA PRO A 188 11.15 -5.80 19.32
C PRO A 188 12.17 -6.91 19.46
N THR A 189 12.57 -7.61 18.38
CA THR A 189 13.63 -8.63 18.46
C THR A 189 14.95 -8.04 18.92
N ILE A 190 15.28 -6.83 18.42
CA ILE A 190 16.49 -6.11 18.80
C ILE A 190 16.39 -5.71 20.28
N ILE A 191 15.28 -5.07 20.67
CA ILE A 191 15.08 -4.52 22.03
C ILE A 191 15.01 -5.64 23.07
N ALA A 192 14.19 -6.68 22.83
CA ALA A 192 13.98 -7.80 23.74
C ALA A 192 15.25 -8.64 23.93
N THR A 193 16.04 -8.84 22.87
CA THR A 193 17.29 -9.59 22.97
C THR A 193 18.32 -8.85 23.82
N TYR A 194 18.43 -7.53 23.71
CA TYR A 194 19.32 -6.74 24.57
C TYR A 194 18.84 -6.70 26.03
N SER A 195 17.53 -6.62 26.30
CA SER A 195 17.02 -6.69 27.68
C SER A 195 17.31 -8.03 28.35
N ILE A 196 17.06 -9.16 27.67
CA ILE A 196 17.11 -10.48 28.33
C ILE A 196 18.53 -11.07 28.29
N VAL A 197 19.14 -11.10 27.12
CA VAL A 197 20.47 -11.70 26.93
C VAL A 197 21.57 -10.75 27.40
N GLY A 198 21.36 -9.43 27.28
CA GLY A 198 22.28 -8.43 27.85
C GLY A 198 22.33 -8.49 29.38
N GLU A 199 21.17 -8.59 30.06
CA GLU A 199 21.14 -8.78 31.53
C GLU A 199 21.78 -10.12 31.94
N LYS A 200 21.61 -11.19 31.14
CA LYS A 200 22.26 -12.48 31.36
C LYS A 200 23.79 -12.38 31.29
N ASN A 201 24.34 -11.72 30.27
CA ASN A 201 25.78 -11.54 30.12
C ASN A 201 26.39 -10.62 31.19
N ASN A 202 25.63 -9.63 31.68
CA ASN A 202 26.08 -8.70 32.71
C ASN A 202 25.91 -9.22 34.15
N ARG A 203 25.48 -10.48 34.35
CA ARG A 203 25.18 -11.10 35.66
C ARG A 203 24.21 -10.30 36.54
N SER A 204 23.32 -9.48 35.94
CA SER A 204 22.39 -8.62 36.66
C SER A 204 21.00 -9.25 36.90
N LEU A 205 20.84 -10.55 36.59
CA LEU A 205 19.59 -11.30 36.75
C LEU A 205 19.37 -11.86 38.18
N GLU A 206 20.44 -12.02 38.96
CA GLU A 206 20.38 -12.53 40.35
C GLU A 206 19.56 -11.62 41.30
N PRO A 207 19.65 -10.28 41.24
CA PRO A 207 18.86 -9.40 42.10
C PRO A 207 17.37 -9.35 41.72
N LEU A 208 17.00 -9.65 40.47
CA LEU A 208 15.62 -9.59 39.98
C LEU A 208 14.80 -10.83 40.40
N LEU A 209 15.45 -12.00 40.46
CA LEU A 209 14.88 -13.24 40.99
C LEU A 209 14.66 -13.21 42.51
N ALA A 210 15.38 -12.33 43.22
CA ALA A 210 15.25 -12.10 44.66
C ALA A 210 14.11 -11.14 45.04
N THR A 211 13.43 -10.51 44.06
CA THR A 211 12.27 -9.64 44.34
C THR A 211 10.99 -10.46 44.52
N PRO A 212 10.06 -10.03 45.40
CA PRO A 212 8.78 -10.73 45.64
C PRO A 212 7.78 -10.43 44.50
N THR A 213 8.17 -10.71 43.26
CA THR A 213 7.34 -10.56 42.06
C THR A 213 7.00 -11.94 41.49
N THR A 214 5.78 -12.13 41.01
CA THR A 214 5.35 -13.41 40.40
C THR A 214 5.92 -13.54 38.98
N ASP A 215 6.19 -14.76 38.53
CA ASP A 215 6.83 -15.00 37.21
C ASP A 215 6.04 -14.40 36.05
N GLY A 216 4.71 -14.40 36.17
CA GLY A 216 3.83 -13.73 35.20
C GLY A 216 3.93 -12.20 35.21
N GLU A 217 4.16 -11.56 36.37
CA GLU A 217 4.35 -10.11 36.46
C GLU A 217 5.70 -9.68 35.89
N LEU A 218 6.75 -10.46 36.13
CA LEU A 218 8.08 -10.23 35.58
C LEU A 218 8.09 -10.39 34.06
N LEU A 219 7.51 -11.50 33.55
CA LEU A 219 7.38 -11.77 32.13
C LEU A 219 6.58 -10.66 31.42
N ALA A 220 5.44 -10.26 31.98
CA ALA A 220 4.64 -9.17 31.43
C ALA A 220 5.42 -7.85 31.41
N GLY A 221 6.15 -7.50 32.47
CA GLY A 221 6.98 -6.30 32.52
C GLY A 221 8.02 -6.24 31.40
N LYS A 222 8.68 -7.36 31.10
CA LYS A 222 9.65 -7.48 29.98
C LYS A 222 8.98 -7.44 28.61
N ILE A 223 7.79 -8.01 28.47
CA ILE A 223 7.05 -7.94 27.21
C ILE A 223 6.66 -6.48 26.91
N PHE A 224 6.08 -5.79 27.90
CA PHE A 224 5.66 -4.40 27.73
C PHE A 224 6.84 -3.43 27.57
N SER A 225 8.01 -3.73 28.16
CA SER A 225 9.21 -2.87 28.00
C SER A 225 9.73 -2.86 26.57
N ALA A 226 9.61 -3.96 25.84
CA ALA A 226 9.95 -4.03 24.41
C ALA A 226 8.80 -3.60 23.48
N PHE A 227 7.54 -3.88 23.85
CA PHE A 227 6.35 -3.59 23.04
C PHE A 227 6.07 -2.08 22.91
N ILE A 228 6.12 -1.32 24.01
CA ILE A 228 5.80 0.12 23.98
C ILE A 228 6.73 0.92 23.06
N PRO A 229 8.08 0.81 23.17
CA PRO A 229 8.97 1.61 22.33
C PRO A 229 8.91 1.19 20.85
N SER A 230 8.73 -0.10 20.56
CA SER A 230 8.60 -0.59 19.18
C SER A 230 7.30 -0.13 18.53
N MET A 231 6.17 -0.23 19.24
CA MET A 231 4.88 0.25 18.75
C MET A 231 4.87 1.78 18.59
N GLY A 232 5.45 2.52 19.56
CA GLY A 232 5.56 3.98 19.48
C GLY A 232 6.36 4.44 18.26
N SER A 233 7.48 3.77 17.97
CA SER A 233 8.28 4.02 16.76
C SER A 233 7.48 3.72 15.48
N THR A 234 6.76 2.59 15.45
CA THR A 234 5.94 2.19 14.30
C THR A 234 4.79 3.18 14.02
N LEU A 235 4.11 3.66 15.08
CA LEU A 235 3.05 4.64 14.97
C LEU A 235 3.58 5.99 14.47
N LEU A 236 4.74 6.45 14.96
CA LEU A 236 5.40 7.66 14.45
C LEU A 236 5.77 7.52 12.98
N ALA A 237 6.29 6.37 12.57
CA ALA A 237 6.61 6.11 11.17
C ALA A 237 5.35 6.20 10.29
N PHE A 238 4.25 5.60 10.74
CA PHE A 238 2.99 5.61 10.01
C PHE A 238 2.37 6.99 9.89
N THR A 239 2.35 7.78 10.96
CA THR A 239 1.80 9.15 10.90
C THR A 239 2.61 10.02 9.97
N LEU A 240 3.95 9.94 10.02
CA LEU A 240 4.83 10.63 9.08
C LEU A 240 4.60 10.16 7.64
N GLY A 241 4.47 8.85 7.42
CA GLY A 241 4.25 8.27 6.10
C GLY A 241 2.92 8.68 5.47
N VAL A 242 1.82 8.64 6.23
CA VAL A 242 0.49 9.06 5.74
C VAL A 242 0.50 10.54 5.38
N VAL A 243 0.97 11.40 6.29
CA VAL A 243 1.03 12.85 6.05
C VAL A 243 1.88 13.17 4.83
N LEU A 244 3.05 12.52 4.69
CA LEU A 244 3.93 12.74 3.56
C LEU A 244 3.31 12.27 2.25
N LEU A 245 2.69 11.09 2.22
CA LEU A 245 2.03 10.57 1.03
C LEU A 245 0.87 11.47 0.60
N ASP A 246 0.03 11.92 1.54
CA ASP A 246 -1.04 12.86 1.24
C ASP A 246 -0.49 14.18 0.69
N VAL A 247 0.57 14.75 1.26
CA VAL A 247 1.21 15.98 0.75
C VAL A 247 1.72 15.79 -0.69
N VAL A 248 2.27 14.62 -1.02
CA VAL A 248 2.77 14.31 -2.37
C VAL A 248 1.63 14.02 -3.35
N LEU A 249 0.52 13.41 -2.90
CA LEU A 249 -0.59 12.96 -3.74
C LEU A 249 -1.72 14.00 -3.91
N ILE A 250 -1.98 14.86 -2.93
CA ILE A 250 -3.05 15.90 -2.98
C ILE A 250 -2.95 16.79 -4.23
N PRO A 251 -1.77 17.31 -4.62
CA PRO A 251 -1.65 18.12 -5.84
C PRO A 251 -1.99 17.37 -7.12
N LYS A 252 -2.05 16.02 -7.07
CA LYS A 252 -2.23 15.15 -8.23
C LYS A 252 -3.62 14.52 -8.30
N VAL A 253 -4.20 14.16 -7.16
CA VAL A 253 -5.48 13.42 -7.10
C VAL A 253 -6.65 14.30 -6.62
N GLY A 254 -6.37 15.47 -6.03
CA GLY A 254 -7.40 16.45 -5.64
C GLY A 254 -8.19 16.09 -4.38
N TYR A 255 -7.99 14.89 -3.81
CA TYR A 255 -8.54 14.46 -2.52
C TYR A 255 -7.51 13.62 -1.74
N PRO A 256 -7.53 13.64 -0.39
CA PRO A 256 -6.68 12.79 0.41
C PRO A 256 -7.11 11.32 0.24
N LEU A 257 -6.19 10.45 -0.18
CA LEU A 257 -6.46 9.03 -0.37
C LEU A 257 -6.25 8.21 0.90
N LEU A 258 -5.41 8.70 1.80
CA LEU A 258 -5.07 8.04 3.06
C LEU A 258 -5.59 8.89 4.23
N PRO A 259 -5.83 8.29 5.41
CA PRO A 259 -5.75 6.86 5.72
C PRO A 259 -7.04 6.09 5.32
N ASN A 260 -6.86 4.96 4.63
CA ASN A 260 -7.95 4.01 4.36
C ASN A 260 -8.22 3.10 5.58
N ILE A 261 -9.43 2.54 5.69
CA ILE A 261 -9.84 1.56 6.72
C ILE A 261 -8.83 0.41 6.82
N THR A 262 -8.33 -0.09 5.68
CA THR A 262 -7.31 -1.14 5.61
C THR A 262 -6.02 -0.75 6.35
N TRP A 263 -5.57 0.50 6.19
CA TRP A 263 -4.35 1.01 6.82
C TRP A 263 -4.53 1.15 8.34
N ILE A 264 -5.67 1.70 8.77
CA ILE A 264 -6.00 1.86 10.19
C ILE A 264 -6.09 0.48 10.87
N LEU A 265 -6.81 -0.48 10.28
CA LEU A 265 -6.91 -1.84 10.83
C LEU A 265 -5.55 -2.52 10.88
N SER A 266 -4.72 -2.36 9.85
CA SER A 266 -3.38 -2.96 9.84
C SER A 266 -2.53 -2.43 11.00
N MET A 267 -2.58 -1.13 11.25
CA MET A 267 -1.77 -0.52 12.31
C MET A 267 -2.30 -0.74 13.72
N PHE A 268 -3.62 -0.77 13.91
CA PHE A 268 -4.20 -0.91 15.25
C PHE A 268 -4.54 -2.35 15.63
N LEU A 269 -4.54 -3.29 14.68
CA LEU A 269 -4.92 -4.68 14.93
C LEU A 269 -3.78 -5.65 14.59
N LEU A 270 -3.25 -5.57 13.36
CA LEU A 270 -2.28 -6.55 12.88
C LEU A 270 -0.84 -6.24 13.33
N ALA A 271 -0.45 -4.97 13.37
CA ALA A 271 0.86 -4.55 13.89
C ALA A 271 1.05 -4.90 15.39
N PRO A 272 0.09 -4.66 16.30
CA PRO A 272 0.24 -5.05 17.71
C PRO A 272 0.37 -6.55 17.92
N THR A 273 -0.41 -7.36 17.21
CA THR A 273 -0.34 -8.83 17.30
C THR A 273 0.99 -9.35 16.74
N ALA A 274 1.44 -8.84 15.59
CA ALA A 274 2.76 -9.17 15.06
C ALA A 274 3.91 -8.78 16.01
N CYS A 275 3.78 -7.64 16.70
CA CYS A 275 4.74 -7.19 17.71
C CYS A 275 4.78 -8.12 18.91
N LEU A 276 3.63 -8.47 19.47
CA LEU A 276 3.53 -9.39 20.61
C LEU A 276 4.10 -10.76 20.27
N MET A 277 3.80 -11.30 19.08
CA MET A 277 4.34 -12.56 18.60
C MET A 277 5.87 -12.56 18.61
N SER A 278 6.45 -11.50 18.06
CA SER A 278 7.91 -11.30 18.01
C SER A 278 8.53 -11.25 19.40
N VAL A 279 7.97 -10.44 20.31
CA VAL A 279 8.47 -10.31 21.68
C VAL A 279 8.38 -11.65 22.44
N LEU A 280 7.23 -12.31 22.39
CA LEU A 280 6.98 -13.58 23.10
C LEU A 280 7.94 -14.67 22.62
N ALA A 281 8.12 -14.80 21.32
CA ALA A 281 9.03 -15.78 20.77
C ALA A 281 10.50 -15.42 21.05
N CYS A 282 10.89 -14.14 21.05
CA CYS A 282 12.24 -13.73 21.47
C CYS A 282 12.52 -14.08 22.94
N VAL A 283 11.54 -13.93 23.83
CA VAL A 283 11.65 -14.37 25.23
C VAL A 283 11.88 -15.88 25.31
N LEU A 284 11.17 -16.67 24.51
CA LEU A 284 11.36 -18.13 24.46
C LEU A 284 12.75 -18.52 23.94
N VAL A 285 13.22 -17.87 22.88
CA VAL A 285 14.53 -18.15 22.27
C VAL A 285 15.69 -17.72 23.19
N SER A 286 15.60 -16.54 23.80
CA SER A 286 16.63 -16.04 24.72
C SER A 286 16.82 -16.92 25.95
N SER A 287 15.82 -17.72 26.34
CA SER A 287 15.97 -18.70 27.41
C SER A 287 16.97 -19.82 27.07
N LYS A 288 17.13 -20.15 25.78
CA LYS A 288 18.00 -21.24 25.30
C LYS A 288 19.38 -20.80 24.83
N VAL A 289 19.55 -19.51 24.54
CA VAL A 289 20.76 -18.97 23.93
C VAL A 289 21.50 -18.07 24.92
N SER A 290 22.83 -18.10 24.92
CA SER A 290 23.70 -17.26 25.76
C SER A 290 24.22 -16.03 25.03
N ASP A 291 24.36 -16.08 23.70
CA ASP A 291 24.91 -14.99 22.91
C ASP A 291 23.85 -14.08 22.29
N VAL A 292 24.04 -12.76 22.45
CA VAL A 292 23.14 -11.71 21.93
C VAL A 292 23.00 -11.82 20.39
N ARG A 293 24.11 -12.07 19.68
CA ARG A 293 24.12 -12.16 18.21
C ARG A 293 23.40 -13.40 17.70
N ALA A 294 23.60 -14.55 18.36
CA ALA A 294 22.91 -15.79 18.01
C ALA A 294 21.41 -15.67 18.31
N ALA A 295 21.03 -15.04 19.42
CA ALA A 295 19.64 -14.77 19.75
C ALA A 295 18.97 -13.80 18.77
N GLN A 296 19.69 -12.80 18.24
CA GLN A 296 19.18 -11.92 17.17
C GLN A 296 18.97 -12.66 15.85
N GLN A 297 19.91 -13.51 15.42
CA GLN A 297 19.75 -14.28 14.17
C GLN A 297 18.58 -15.26 14.27
N LEU A 298 18.46 -15.95 15.39
CA LEU A 298 17.36 -16.88 15.64
C LEU A 298 16.04 -16.12 15.85
N GLY A 299 16.12 -14.91 16.40
CA GLY A 299 15.03 -13.92 16.45
C GLY A 299 14.57 -13.44 15.07
N GLY A 300 15.48 -13.35 14.09
CA GLY A 300 15.11 -13.07 12.70
C GLY A 300 14.23 -14.16 12.09
N PHE A 301 14.48 -15.43 12.44
CA PHE A 301 13.65 -16.55 11.99
C PHE A 301 12.22 -16.51 12.56
N ILE A 302 12.04 -15.90 13.72
CA ILE A 302 10.72 -15.72 14.37
C ILE A 302 9.82 -14.79 13.55
N VAL A 303 10.41 -13.85 12.80
CA VAL A 303 9.66 -12.89 11.96
C VAL A 303 9.13 -13.56 10.68
N MET A 304 9.58 -14.79 10.36
CA MET A 304 9.22 -15.50 9.13
C MET A 304 7.71 -15.60 8.85
N PRO A 305 6.79 -15.84 9.81
CA PRO A 305 5.36 -15.86 9.51
C PRO A 305 4.85 -14.54 8.91
N VAL A 306 5.38 -13.42 9.39
CA VAL A 306 5.07 -12.08 8.86
C VAL A 306 5.66 -11.90 7.46
N VAL A 307 6.86 -12.42 7.22
CA VAL A 307 7.49 -12.43 5.89
C VAL A 307 6.74 -13.34 4.91
N VAL A 308 6.16 -14.45 5.36
CA VAL A 308 5.34 -15.31 4.49
C VAL A 308 4.08 -14.56 4.04
N LEU A 309 3.43 -13.81 4.93
CA LEU A 309 2.32 -12.92 4.59
C LEU A 309 2.76 -11.87 3.57
N MET A 310 3.94 -11.26 3.77
CA MET A 310 4.56 -10.30 2.84
C MET A 310 4.68 -10.89 1.42
N LEU A 311 5.27 -12.08 1.31
CA LEU A 311 5.46 -12.76 0.02
C LEU A 311 4.12 -13.14 -0.64
N GLY A 312 3.12 -13.55 0.14
CA GLY A 312 1.78 -13.86 -0.37
C GLY A 312 1.07 -12.65 -0.98
N VAL A 313 1.31 -11.46 -0.44
CA VAL A 313 0.74 -10.22 -0.99
C VAL A 313 1.58 -9.68 -2.15
N LEU A 314 2.91 -9.80 -2.10
CA LEU A 314 3.80 -9.40 -3.21
C LEU A 314 3.55 -10.22 -4.48
N SER A 315 3.26 -11.52 -4.33
CA SER A 315 2.89 -12.39 -5.45
C SER A 315 1.51 -12.07 -6.05
N GLY A 316 0.75 -11.15 -5.46
CA GLY A 316 -0.62 -10.83 -5.86
C GLY A 316 -1.64 -11.91 -5.45
N PHE A 317 -1.22 -12.98 -4.78
CA PHE A 317 -2.10 -14.05 -4.33
C PHE A 317 -3.05 -13.57 -3.22
N ILE A 318 -2.58 -12.64 -2.39
CA ILE A 318 -3.34 -12.07 -1.27
C ILE A 318 -3.53 -10.57 -1.50
N PHE A 319 -4.78 -10.13 -1.56
CA PHE A 319 -5.10 -8.70 -1.56
C PHE A 319 -5.46 -8.26 -0.14
N LEU A 320 -4.86 -7.18 0.36
CA LEU A 320 -5.15 -6.69 1.71
C LEU A 320 -6.51 -5.99 1.78
N SER A 321 -7.55 -6.77 2.05
CA SER A 321 -8.88 -6.30 2.40
C SER A 321 -9.02 -6.15 3.91
N PRO A 322 -9.86 -5.23 4.43
CA PRO A 322 -10.20 -5.14 5.85
C PRO A 322 -10.54 -6.50 6.48
N VAL A 323 -11.25 -7.36 5.76
CA VAL A 323 -11.62 -8.71 6.23
C VAL A 323 -10.40 -9.61 6.41
N ILE A 324 -9.50 -9.60 5.44
CA ILE A 324 -8.28 -10.43 5.45
C ILE A 324 -7.36 -10.01 6.60
N ILE A 325 -7.26 -8.70 6.88
CA ILE A 325 -6.50 -8.19 8.03
C ILE A 325 -7.06 -8.72 9.34
N CYS A 326 -8.39 -8.70 9.52
CA CYS A 326 -9.01 -9.25 10.72
C CYS A 326 -8.74 -10.75 10.89
N VAL A 327 -8.75 -11.52 9.79
CA VAL A 327 -8.42 -12.95 9.81
C VAL A 327 -6.97 -13.19 10.24
N PHE A 328 -6.02 -12.47 9.63
CA PHE A 328 -4.60 -12.63 9.99
C PHE A 328 -4.28 -12.11 11.39
N ALA A 329 -4.89 -11.01 11.82
CA ALA A 329 -4.73 -10.52 13.18
C ALA A 329 -5.33 -11.50 14.21
N GLY A 330 -6.46 -12.14 13.87
CA GLY A 330 -7.02 -13.23 14.67
C GLY A 330 -6.08 -14.43 14.75
N LEU A 331 -5.49 -14.85 13.62
CA LEU A 331 -4.53 -15.94 13.55
C LEU A 331 -3.26 -15.65 14.38
N TYR A 332 -2.67 -14.46 14.23
CA TYR A 332 -1.53 -14.04 15.05
C TYR A 332 -1.91 -13.93 16.53
N GLY A 333 -3.09 -13.39 16.86
CA GLY A 333 -3.57 -13.35 18.25
C GLY A 333 -3.75 -14.75 18.87
N CYS A 334 -4.24 -15.73 18.11
CA CYS A 334 -4.29 -17.12 18.57
C CYS A 334 -2.90 -17.70 18.81
N LEU A 335 -1.94 -17.40 17.93
CA LEU A 335 -0.54 -17.80 18.12
C LEU A 335 0.09 -17.14 19.34
N ASP A 336 -0.20 -15.86 19.59
CA ASP A 336 0.28 -15.11 20.77
C ASP A 336 -0.20 -15.74 22.07
N LEU A 337 -1.48 -16.10 22.14
CA LEU A 337 -2.03 -16.82 23.29
C LEU A 337 -1.29 -18.13 23.52
N GLY A 338 -1.08 -18.93 22.46
CA GLY A 338 -0.30 -20.16 22.52
C GLY A 338 1.12 -19.94 23.03
N LEU A 339 1.85 -19.00 22.42
CA LEU A 339 3.22 -18.64 22.81
C LEU A 339 3.30 -18.14 24.25
N PHE A 340 2.31 -17.38 24.71
CA PHE A 340 2.24 -16.90 26.09
C PHE A 340 2.03 -18.04 27.10
N TYR A 341 1.18 -19.03 26.77
CA TYR A 341 1.04 -20.24 27.60
C TYR A 341 2.34 -21.04 27.65
N PHE A 342 3.01 -21.24 26.50
CA PHE A 342 4.31 -21.92 26.46
C PHE A 342 5.39 -21.15 27.23
N ALA A 343 5.42 -19.82 27.11
CA ALA A 343 6.34 -18.97 27.83
C ALA A 343 6.17 -19.13 29.34
N LYS A 344 4.94 -19.08 29.85
CA LYS A 344 4.66 -19.36 31.27
C LYS A 344 5.08 -20.76 31.70
N ALA A 345 4.81 -21.78 30.90
CA ALA A 345 5.13 -23.17 31.25
C ALA A 345 6.64 -23.44 31.30
N ILE A 346 7.42 -22.78 30.44
CA ILE A 346 8.89 -22.87 30.42
C ILE A 346 9.51 -22.06 31.57
N PHE A 347 8.86 -20.97 31.99
CA PHE A 347 9.31 -20.09 33.07
C PHE A 347 9.05 -20.63 34.50
N ASN A 348 9.16 -21.94 34.72
CA ASN A 348 9.12 -22.50 36.08
C ASN A 348 10.51 -22.42 36.73
N ARG A 349 10.62 -21.60 37.80
CA ARG A 349 11.85 -21.30 38.56
C ARG A 349 12.72 -22.52 38.91
N GLU A 350 12.11 -23.67 39.16
CA GLU A 350 12.78 -24.86 39.69
C GLU A 350 13.74 -25.54 38.70
N LYS A 351 13.48 -25.49 37.38
CA LYS A 351 14.39 -26.09 36.38
C LYS A 351 15.50 -25.16 35.92
N ILE A 352 15.36 -23.86 36.15
CA ILE A 352 16.36 -22.86 35.76
C ILE A 352 17.55 -22.91 36.74
N LEU A 353 17.30 -23.14 38.04
CA LEU A 353 18.38 -23.24 39.04
C LEU A 353 19.20 -24.54 38.96
N THR A 354 18.64 -25.64 38.45
CA THR A 354 19.33 -26.95 38.45
C THR A 354 20.02 -27.31 37.13
N LYS A 355 19.80 -26.55 36.05
CA LYS A 355 20.38 -26.82 34.71
C LYS A 355 21.30 -25.72 34.17
N TRP A 356 21.53 -24.67 34.96
CA TRP A 356 22.40 -23.55 34.60
C TRP A 356 23.74 -23.66 35.32
N THR A 357 24.50 -24.71 34.98
CA THR A 357 25.97 -24.74 35.13
C THR A 357 26.60 -24.73 33.76
#